data_AF-A0A919MZC2-F1
#
_entry.id   AF-A0A919MZC2-F1
#
_cell.length_a   1.000
_cell.length_b   1.000
_cell.length_c   1.000
_cell.angle_alpha   90.00
_cell.angle_beta   90.00
_cell.angle_gamma   90.00
#
_symmetry.space_group_name_H-M   'P 1'
#
loop_
_entity.id
_entity.type
_entity.pdbx_description
1 polymer ?
#
loop_
_entity_poly.entity_id
_entity_poly.type
_entity_poly.pdbx_seq_one_letter_code
_entity_poly.pdbx_strand_id
1 'polypeptide(L)'
;MLAALLEADVDSEGFEASLLMLRTAVLTHARHEERYEFPQLRAKIPAERLRTLATVVRAAEAAAPTRPHPGVESATANLVTGPALAAADRARDLVREAARRAAS
;
A
#
# COMPACT_ATOMS: atom_id res chain seq x y z
N MET A 1 -4.81 -9.67 8.30
CA MET A 1 -4.22 -8.77 9.32
C MET A 1 -4.42 -7.29 8.95
N LEU A 2 -3.82 -6.77 7.87
CA LEU A 2 -3.98 -5.36 7.49
C LEU A 2 -5.44 -4.99 7.14
N ALA A 3 -6.13 -5.79 6.32
CA ALA A 3 -7.54 -5.53 5.98
C ALA A 3 -8.44 -5.49 7.24
N ALA A 4 -8.25 -6.46 8.14
CA ALA A 4 -8.97 -6.51 9.42
C ALA A 4 -8.72 -5.27 10.30
N LEU A 5 -7.49 -4.76 10.34
CA LEU A 5 -7.16 -3.52 11.07
C LEU A 5 -7.84 -2.27 10.49
N LEU A 6 -8.05 -2.23 9.17
CA LEU A 6 -8.69 -1.09 8.51
C LEU A 6 -10.22 -1.11 8.64
N GLU A 7 -10.79 -2.28 8.90
CA GLU A 7 -12.21 -2.47 9.17
C GLU A 7 -12.54 -2.33 10.66
N ALA A 8 -11.57 -2.53 11.54
CA ALA A 8 -11.73 -2.43 12.99
C ALA A 8 -11.81 -0.97 13.48
N ASP A 9 -12.58 -0.76 14.54
CA ASP A 9 -12.58 0.50 15.30
C ASP A 9 -11.32 0.58 16.18
N VAL A 10 -10.82 1.79 16.41
CA VAL A 10 -9.63 2.02 17.27
C VAL A 10 -9.89 1.62 18.72
N ASP A 11 -11.14 1.69 19.16
CA ASP A 11 -11.54 1.31 20.53
C ASP A 11 -11.86 -0.20 20.64
N SER A 12 -11.73 -0.95 19.54
CA SER A 12 -12.04 -2.39 19.54
C SER A 12 -11.01 -3.20 20.33
N GLU A 13 -11.51 -4.23 21.03
CA GLU A 13 -10.66 -5.17 21.75
C GLU A 13 -9.69 -5.86 20.78
N GLY A 14 -8.39 -5.72 21.03
CA GLY A 14 -7.34 -6.33 20.18
C GLY A 14 -6.82 -5.45 19.03
N PHE A 15 -7.31 -4.21 18.87
CA PHE A 15 -6.79 -3.25 17.89
C PHE A 15 -5.28 -3.02 18.07
N GLU A 16 -4.85 -2.67 19.29
CA GLU A 16 -3.46 -2.39 19.62
C GLU A 16 -2.53 -3.59 19.36
N ALA A 17 -2.97 -4.79 19.76
CA ALA A 17 -2.20 -6.01 19.52
C ALA A 17 -2.01 -6.26 18.01
N SER A 18 -3.08 -6.08 17.23
CA SER A 18 -3.04 -6.23 15.77
C SER A 18 -2.13 -5.17 15.13
N LEU A 19 -2.17 -3.92 15.61
CA LEU A 19 -1.32 -2.83 15.13
C LEU A 19 0.16 -3.12 15.38
N LEU A 20 0.50 -3.66 16.54
CA LEU A 20 1.86 -4.10 16.86
C LEU A 20 2.34 -5.26 15.97
N MET A 21 1.44 -6.20 15.65
CA MET A 21 1.75 -7.27 14.71
C MET A 21 2.01 -6.72 13.30
N LEU A 22 1.17 -5.79 12.83
CA LEU A 22 1.37 -5.13 11.54
C LEU A 22 2.71 -4.38 11.49
N ARG A 23 3.00 -3.58 12.51
CA ARG A 23 4.29 -2.87 12.64
C ARG A 23 5.46 -3.85 12.57
N THR A 24 5.39 -4.95 13.29
CA THR A 24 6.45 -5.96 13.31
C THR A 24 6.63 -6.60 11.94
N ALA A 25 5.55 -6.93 11.25
CA ALA A 25 5.58 -7.50 9.90
C ALA A 25 6.22 -6.52 8.91
N VAL A 26 5.77 -5.27 8.87
CA VAL A 26 6.28 -4.22 7.95
C VAL A 26 7.77 -3.98 8.18
N LEU A 27 8.20 -3.80 9.42
CA LEU A 27 9.61 -3.56 9.74
C LEU A 27 10.49 -4.78 9.45
N THR A 28 9.97 -5.99 9.64
CA THR A 28 10.72 -7.22 9.33
C THR A 28 10.90 -7.38 7.83
N HIS A 29 9.85 -7.11 7.05
CA HIS A 29 9.91 -7.12 5.60
C HIS A 29 10.90 -6.08 5.07
N ALA A 30 10.79 -4.81 5.48
CA ALA A 30 11.72 -3.76 5.05
C ALA A 30 13.18 -4.11 5.35
N ARG A 31 13.47 -4.62 6.56
CA ARG A 31 14.83 -5.09 6.92
C ARG A 31 15.31 -6.24 6.04
N HIS A 32 14.43 -7.15 5.65
CA HIS A 32 14.78 -8.26 4.75
C HIS A 32 15.16 -7.75 3.37
N GLU A 33 14.35 -6.85 2.80
CA GLU A 33 14.61 -6.25 1.49
C GLU A 33 15.94 -5.48 1.48
N GLU A 34 16.15 -4.62 2.47
CA GLU A 34 17.37 -3.82 2.61
C GLU A 34 18.63 -4.68 2.74
N ARG A 35 18.54 -5.77 3.49
CA ARG A 35 19.69 -6.62 3.81
C ARG A 35 20.01 -7.63 2.72
N TYR A 36 19.00 -8.17 2.04
CA TYR A 36 19.17 -9.33 1.16
C TYR A 36 18.79 -9.06 -0.29
N GLU A 37 17.73 -8.29 -0.55
CA GLU A 37 17.17 -8.16 -1.91
C GLU A 37 17.73 -6.96 -2.67
N PHE A 38 17.71 -5.76 -2.07
CA PHE A 38 18.24 -4.55 -2.70
C PHE A 38 19.74 -4.60 -3.02
N PRO A 39 20.62 -5.22 -2.19
CA PRO A 39 22.00 -5.43 -2.57
C PRO A 39 22.14 -6.31 -3.82
N GLN A 40 21.31 -7.35 -3.95
CA GLN A 40 21.33 -8.24 -5.12
C GLN A 40 20.87 -7.52 -6.38
N LEU A 41 19.81 -6.70 -6.30
CA LEU A 41 19.35 -5.86 -7.41
C LEU A 41 20.44 -4.90 -7.86
N ARG A 42 21.13 -4.23 -6.92
CA ARG A 42 22.25 -3.32 -7.22
C ARG A 42 23.45 -4.02 -7.84
N ALA A 43 23.75 -5.24 -7.40
CA ALA A 43 24.88 -6.00 -7.92
C ALA A 43 24.63 -6.59 -9.31
N LYS A 44 23.38 -6.96 -9.63
CA LYS A 44 23.05 -7.74 -10.83
C LYS A 44 22.42 -6.94 -11.96
N ILE A 45 21.84 -5.77 -11.66
CA ILE A 45 21.09 -4.98 -12.64
C ILE A 45 21.86 -3.68 -12.95
N PRO A 46 22.04 -3.31 -14.23
CA PRO A 46 22.66 -2.05 -14.60
C PRO A 46 21.92 -0.84 -14.00
N ALA A 47 22.68 0.17 -13.57
CA ALA A 47 22.14 1.36 -12.91
C ALA A 47 21.07 2.11 -13.73
N GLU A 48 21.22 2.16 -15.06
CA GLU A 48 20.20 2.76 -15.94
C GLU A 48 18.87 2.02 -15.85
N ARG A 49 18.90 0.69 -15.87
CA ARG A 49 17.69 -0.13 -15.76
C ARG A 49 17.04 0.00 -14.38
N LEU A 50 17.85 0.11 -13.31
CA LEU A 50 17.33 0.40 -11.96
C LEU A 50 16.61 1.75 -11.89
N ARG A 51 17.12 2.80 -12.56
CA ARG A 51 16.43 4.10 -12.64
C ARG A 51 15.08 3.99 -13.33
N THR A 52 14.99 3.26 -14.43
CA THR A 52 13.73 2.99 -15.13
C THR A 52 12.75 2.24 -14.24
N LEU A 53 13.19 1.18 -13.56
CA LEU A 53 12.36 0.42 -12.63
C LEU A 53 11.84 1.31 -11.49
N ALA A 54 12.69 2.18 -10.92
CA ALA A 54 12.25 3.11 -9.88
C ALA A 54 11.14 4.07 -10.36
N THR A 55 11.19 4.52 -11.62
CA THR A 55 10.12 5.34 -12.21
C THR A 55 8.82 4.54 -12.38
N VAL A 56 8.91 3.28 -12.81
CA VAL A 56 7.75 2.39 -12.93
C VAL A 56 7.11 2.12 -11.57
N VAL A 57 7.90 1.84 -10.54
CA VAL A 57 7.41 1.62 -9.16
C VAL A 57 6.69 2.86 -8.64
N ARG A 58 7.29 4.05 -8.76
CA ARG A 58 6.64 5.31 -8.33
C ARG A 58 5.33 5.58 -9.08
N ALA A 59 5.27 5.27 -10.38
CA ALA A 59 4.04 5.41 -11.16
C ALA A 59 2.96 4.42 -10.68
N ALA A 60 3.35 3.18 -10.39
CA ALA A 60 2.44 2.17 -9.85
C ALA A 60 1.92 2.56 -8.45
N GLU A 61 2.79 3.06 -7.56
CA GLU A 61 2.41 3.58 -6.24
C GLU A 61 1.43 4.75 -6.36
N ALA A 62 1.68 5.70 -7.27
CA ALA A 62 0.79 6.83 -7.50
C ALA A 62 -0.56 6.41 -8.10
N ALA A 63 -0.62 5.26 -8.78
CA ALA A 63 -1.84 4.70 -9.35
C ALA A 63 -2.53 3.68 -8.43
N ALA A 64 -1.90 3.28 -7.32
CA ALA A 64 -2.44 2.26 -6.43
C ALA A 64 -3.68 2.78 -5.67
N PRO A 65 -4.67 1.92 -5.38
CA PRO A 65 -5.79 2.26 -4.52
C PRO A 65 -5.34 2.62 -3.09
N THR A 66 -6.08 3.51 -2.43
CA THR A 66 -5.77 3.95 -1.05
C THR A 66 -6.24 2.97 0.02
N ARG A 67 -7.02 1.94 -0.36
CA ARG A 67 -7.49 0.87 0.53
C ARG A 67 -7.19 -0.51 -0.08
N PRO A 68 -6.92 -1.53 0.75
CA PRO A 68 -6.80 -2.90 0.25
C PRO A 68 -8.13 -3.34 -0.33
N HIS A 69 -8.09 -4.02 -1.47
CA HIS A 69 -9.24 -4.73 -2.01
C HIS A 69 -8.97 -6.24 -1.87
N PRO A 70 -9.53 -6.90 -0.85
CA PRO A 70 -9.40 -8.34 -0.68
C PRO A 70 -9.98 -9.05 -1.91
N GLY A 71 -9.24 -10.01 -2.50
CA GLY A 71 -9.69 -10.78 -3.67
C GLY A 71 -9.10 -10.42 -5.03
N VAL A 72 -8.21 -9.41 -5.12
CA VAL A 72 -7.43 -9.09 -6.34
C VAL A 72 -5.93 -9.44 -6.21
N GLU A 73 -5.64 -10.55 -5.53
CA GLU A 73 -4.28 -10.95 -5.11
C GLU A 73 -3.38 -11.49 -6.23
N SER A 74 -3.78 -11.36 -7.51
CA SER A 74 -2.96 -11.77 -8.66
C SER A 74 -2.33 -10.56 -9.36
N ALA A 75 -1.10 -10.75 -9.88
CA ALA A 75 -0.37 -9.71 -10.62
C ALA A 75 -1.18 -9.10 -11.78
N THR A 76 -2.04 -9.90 -12.42
CA THR A 76 -2.91 -9.49 -13.53
C THR A 76 -4.10 -8.64 -13.06
N ALA A 77 -4.66 -8.93 -11.89
CA ALA A 77 -5.78 -8.16 -11.33
C ALA A 77 -5.34 -6.77 -10.87
N ASN A 78 -4.14 -6.65 -10.28
CA ASN A 78 -3.54 -5.36 -9.90
C ASN A 78 -3.28 -4.44 -11.11
N LEU A 79 -2.89 -5.00 -12.26
CA LEU A 79 -2.58 -4.24 -13.48
C LEU A 79 -3.82 -3.73 -14.23
N VAL A 80 -4.93 -4.47 -14.18
CA VAL A 80 -6.11 -4.20 -15.03
C VAL A 80 -7.15 -3.30 -14.35
N THR A 81 -7.20 -3.27 -13.01
CA THR A 81 -8.28 -2.54 -12.28
C THR A 81 -7.79 -1.40 -11.39
N GLY A 82 -6.46 -1.25 -11.19
CA GLY A 82 -5.85 -0.26 -10.28
C GLY A 82 -6.22 1.21 -10.56
N PRO A 83 -6.12 1.72 -11.80
CA PRO A 83 -6.33 3.15 -12.07
C PRO A 83 -7.78 3.64 -11.91
N ALA A 84 -8.77 2.82 -12.31
CA ALA A 84 -10.19 3.22 -12.27
C ALA A 84 -10.76 3.17 -10.84
N LEU A 85 -10.36 2.18 -10.03
CA LEU A 85 -10.75 2.07 -8.63
C LEU A 85 -10.06 3.13 -7.76
N ALA A 86 -8.78 3.42 -8.00
CA ALA A 86 -8.06 4.48 -7.29
C ALA A 86 -8.69 5.87 -7.50
N ALA A 87 -9.24 6.16 -8.69
CA ALA A 87 -9.96 7.40 -8.94
C ALA A 87 -11.28 7.49 -8.16
N ALA A 88 -12.03 6.39 -8.08
CA ALA A 88 -13.30 6.32 -7.35
C ALA A 88 -13.09 6.46 -5.82
N ASP A 89 -12.07 5.80 -5.27
CA ASP A 89 -11.73 5.88 -3.84
C ASP A 89 -11.31 7.30 -3.44
N ARG A 90 -10.47 7.97 -4.26
CA ARG A 90 -10.10 9.37 -3.99
C ARG A 90 -11.28 10.32 -4.08
N ALA A 91 -12.18 10.16 -5.06
CA ALA A 91 -13.39 10.97 -5.14
C ALA A 91 -14.25 10.81 -3.87
N ARG A 92 -14.34 9.58 -3.35
CA ARG A 92 -15.08 9.29 -2.12
C ARG A 92 -14.42 9.89 -0.88
N ASP A 93 -13.09 9.82 -0.78
CA ASP A 93 -12.33 10.39 0.34
C ASP A 93 -12.46 11.92 0.38
N LEU A 94 -12.38 12.60 -0.77
CA LEU A 94 -12.57 14.04 -0.87
C LEU A 94 -13.99 14.47 -0.46
N VAL A 95 -15.01 13.73 -0.85
CA VAL A 95 -16.40 13.98 -0.42
C VAL A 95 -16.56 13.78 1.08
N ARG A 96 -15.94 12.74 1.65
CA ARG A 96 -15.99 12.46 3.09
C ARG A 96 -15.28 13.54 3.92
N GLU A 97 -14.17 14.05 3.41
CA GLU A 97 -13.42 15.14 4.06
C GLU A 97 -14.18 16.47 3.99
N ALA A 98 -14.79 16.77 2.85
CA ALA A 98 -15.67 17.94 2.70
C ALA A 98 -16.88 17.88 3.66
N ALA A 99 -17.50 16.71 3.81
CA ALA A 99 -18.61 16.51 4.74
C ALA A 99 -18.20 16.70 6.21
N ARG A 100 -16.99 16.27 6.61
CA ARG A 100 -16.47 16.51 7.97
C ARG A 100 -16.18 17.98 8.25
N ARG A 101 -15.64 18.72 7.27
CA ARG A 101 -15.41 20.17 7.39
C ARG A 101 -16.70 20.99 7.46
N ALA A 102 -17.77 20.52 6.85
CA ALA A 102 -19.08 21.19 6.92
C ALA A 102 -19.82 20.95 8.25
N ALA A 103 -19.39 19.95 9.02
CA ALA A 103 -19.97 19.58 10.31
C ALA A 103 -19.18 20.14 11.52
N SER A 104 -18.11 20.89 11.27
CA SER A 104 -17.27 21.61 12.25
C SER A 104 -17.49 23.11 12.18
#